data_AF-A0A9E3NVX6-F1
#
_entry.id   AF-A0A9E3NVX6-F1
#
_cell.length_a   1.000
_cell.length_b   1.000
_cell.length_c   1.000
_cell.angle_alpha   90.00
_cell.angle_beta   90.00
_cell.angle_gamma   90.00
#
_symmetry.space_group_name_H-M   'P 1'
#
loop_
_entity.id
_entity.type
_entity.pdbx_description
1 polymer ?
#
loop_
_entity_poly.entity_id
_entity_poly.type
_entity_poly.pdbx_seq_one_letter_code
_entity_poly.pdbx_strand_id
1 'polypeptide(L)'
;MTALHARAGAFVAIGGLLGAFGFLACSDDPADDPRDGGNGAVDAEPLFRKVQNDLIFRCGGPNGSCHVRGPQAPHWLGDPDPYISAKKYPGILPATRDVGDSIILTQVAHAGPSLKSFPNLYNFTADWLRAEVPQPPLPSTGAFSVVTGYNSINMNAAGPGLEGARLTFLATDGAAGTISLSAIRVFAPQNANVKITDPFFVILPRNGKVKAEPAVNGFQGELTVPAGTAVELFTGRMILTRWDPTGQMKVVFTGLESTPGTGPVNACTALNLFTSQALPAMRMPVQITEDDDNDGGVADGGVIGTGSCIGCHGQADDPVTGSTSAVRAMDLRAADTDPAIACGQARNMINFQNKAQSLILLNPTGKANPNHPIRALADNDPIINGIRAWVEAETQ
;
A
#
# COMPACT_ATOMS: atom_id res chain seq x y z
N MET A 1 47.49 -32.15 -35.49
CA MET A 1 46.86 -33.49 -35.52
C MET A 1 45.37 -33.29 -35.75
N THR A 2 44.82 -34.15 -36.58
CA THR A 2 43.68 -33.97 -37.48
C THR A 2 42.31 -34.06 -36.80
N ALA A 3 41.33 -33.38 -37.41
CA ALA A 3 39.90 -33.42 -37.08
C ALA A 3 39.21 -34.73 -37.53
N LEU A 4 38.09 -35.09 -36.87
CA LEU A 4 37.02 -35.98 -37.36
C LEU A 4 35.73 -35.59 -36.61
N HIS A 5 34.66 -35.04 -37.21
CA HIS A 5 33.70 -35.56 -38.20
C HIS A 5 32.95 -36.85 -37.80
N ALA A 6 31.69 -36.64 -37.39
CA ALA A 6 30.43 -37.29 -37.79
C ALA A 6 30.35 -38.81 -38.02
N ARG A 7 29.30 -39.44 -37.48
CA ARG A 7 28.25 -40.12 -38.30
C ARG A 7 27.08 -40.66 -37.47
N ALA A 8 25.90 -40.53 -38.07
CA ALA A 8 24.63 -41.15 -37.71
C ALA A 8 24.61 -42.65 -38.04
N GLY A 9 23.71 -43.40 -37.39
CA GLY A 9 23.36 -44.77 -37.76
C GLY A 9 22.01 -45.17 -37.15
N ALA A 10 21.02 -45.38 -38.02
CA ALA A 10 19.69 -45.91 -37.72
C ALA A 10 19.70 -47.45 -37.71
N PHE A 11 18.89 -48.10 -36.87
CA PHE A 11 18.39 -49.48 -37.07
C PHE A 11 17.05 -49.64 -36.30
N VAL A 12 15.93 -49.76 -37.00
CA VAL A 12 15.18 -50.98 -37.39
C VAL A 12 14.23 -51.51 -36.31
N ALA A 13 12.95 -51.52 -36.69
CA ALA A 13 11.83 -52.13 -35.99
C ALA A 13 11.78 -53.65 -36.17
N ILE A 14 11.31 -54.36 -35.14
CA ILE A 14 10.72 -55.70 -35.24
C ILE A 14 9.43 -55.69 -34.41
N GLY A 15 8.32 -56.04 -35.05
CA GLY A 15 7.01 -56.19 -34.43
C GLY A 15 6.82 -57.54 -33.74
N GLY A 16 5.75 -57.65 -32.95
CA GLY A 16 5.32 -58.91 -32.36
C GLY A 16 4.13 -58.76 -31.45
N LEU A 17 2.95 -59.03 -32.01
CA LEU A 17 1.61 -59.09 -31.40
C LEU A 17 1.50 -60.20 -30.32
N LEU A 18 0.55 -60.02 -29.38
CA LEU A 18 -0.16 -60.98 -28.47
C LEU A 18 -0.13 -60.42 -27.04
N GLY A 19 -1.20 -60.34 -26.25
CA GLY A 19 -2.57 -60.80 -26.34
C GLY A 19 -3.18 -60.69 -24.94
N ALA A 20 -4.19 -59.83 -24.81
CA ALA A 20 -5.42 -59.97 -24.03
C ALA A 20 -5.44 -60.27 -22.50
N PHE A 21 -6.30 -59.46 -21.85
CA PHE A 21 -7.14 -59.69 -20.66
C PHE A 21 -6.54 -59.66 -19.24
N GLY A 22 -7.16 -58.80 -18.42
CA GLY A 22 -7.36 -59.06 -16.98
C GLY A 22 -7.10 -57.87 -16.06
N PHE A 23 -7.95 -56.84 -16.10
CA PHE A 23 -7.99 -55.80 -15.07
C PHE A 23 -8.41 -56.41 -13.71
N LEU A 24 -7.48 -56.44 -12.76
CA LEU A 24 -7.76 -56.35 -11.33
C LEU A 24 -6.60 -55.56 -10.72
N ALA A 25 -6.75 -54.24 -10.63
CA ALA A 25 -5.80 -53.37 -9.96
C ALA A 25 -6.56 -52.52 -8.94
N CYS A 26 -6.31 -52.82 -7.66
CA CYS A 26 -6.37 -51.84 -6.60
C CYS A 26 -5.40 -50.71 -7.00
N SER A 27 -5.88 -49.48 -7.02
CA SER A 27 -5.06 -48.28 -7.21
C SER A 27 -5.46 -47.29 -6.13
N ASP A 28 -4.50 -46.98 -5.27
CA ASP A 28 -4.50 -45.82 -4.41
C ASP A 28 -4.66 -44.56 -5.27
N ASP A 29 -5.64 -43.71 -4.96
CA ASP A 29 -5.72 -42.37 -5.55
C ASP A 29 -5.03 -41.37 -4.61
N PRO A 30 -3.87 -40.82 -4.98
CA PRO A 30 -3.34 -39.61 -4.38
C PRO A 30 -4.09 -38.40 -4.96
N ALA A 31 -4.68 -37.61 -4.07
CA ALA A 31 -4.94 -36.18 -4.18
C ALA A 31 -4.98 -35.57 -5.61
N ASP A 32 -6.19 -35.36 -6.12
CA ASP A 32 -6.45 -34.29 -7.08
C ASP A 32 -6.53 -32.95 -6.34
N ASP A 33 -5.48 -32.13 -6.48
CA ASP A 33 -5.45 -30.70 -6.16
C ASP A 33 -5.97 -29.93 -7.38
N PRO A 34 -7.17 -29.31 -7.36
CA PRO A 34 -7.61 -28.46 -8.45
C PRO A 34 -7.07 -27.05 -8.23
N ARG A 35 -5.79 -26.86 -8.52
CA ARG A 35 -5.27 -25.57 -8.97
C ARG A 35 -5.30 -25.55 -10.48
N ASP A 36 -6.47 -25.30 -11.06
CA ASP A 36 -6.52 -24.86 -12.45
C ASP A 36 -7.64 -23.84 -12.69
N GLY A 37 -7.31 -22.84 -13.50
CA GLY A 37 -8.02 -21.58 -13.64
C GLY A 37 -9.42 -21.71 -14.21
N GLY A 38 -10.41 -21.41 -13.38
CA GLY A 38 -11.78 -21.13 -13.81
C GLY A 38 -12.29 -19.89 -13.09
N ASN A 39 -12.66 -18.87 -13.85
CA ASN A 39 -13.35 -17.66 -13.38
C ASN A 39 -14.82 -17.99 -13.01
N GLY A 40 -15.03 -19.08 -12.27
CA GLY A 40 -16.31 -19.40 -11.64
C GLY A 40 -16.37 -18.57 -10.37
N ALA A 41 -17.25 -17.57 -10.34
CA ALA A 41 -17.52 -16.81 -9.12
C ALA A 41 -17.83 -17.82 -8.00
N VAL A 42 -16.96 -17.90 -6.99
CA VAL A 42 -17.20 -18.72 -5.82
C VAL A 42 -18.47 -18.18 -5.17
N ASP A 43 -19.46 -19.05 -4.95
CA ASP A 43 -20.69 -18.64 -4.29
C ASP A 43 -20.36 -18.17 -2.86
N ALA A 44 -20.58 -16.89 -2.61
CA ALA A 44 -20.19 -16.24 -1.36
C ALA A 44 -21.11 -16.63 -0.19
N GLU A 45 -22.37 -16.94 -0.46
CA GLU A 45 -23.34 -17.21 0.60
C GLU A 45 -22.98 -18.48 1.39
N PRO A 46 -22.68 -19.64 0.77
CA PRO A 46 -22.23 -20.83 1.49
C PRO A 46 -20.99 -20.57 2.36
N LEU A 47 -20.08 -19.69 1.95
CA LEU A 47 -18.91 -19.32 2.76
C LEU A 47 -19.33 -18.54 4.01
N PHE A 48 -20.26 -17.59 3.89
CA PHE A 48 -20.82 -16.90 5.05
C PHE A 48 -21.54 -17.87 5.99
N ARG A 49 -22.38 -18.77 5.46
CA ARG A 49 -23.15 -19.72 6.29
C ARG A 49 -22.24 -20.62 7.12
N LYS A 50 -21.03 -20.95 6.64
CA LYS A 50 -20.02 -21.69 7.42
C LYS A 50 -19.52 -20.93 8.64
N VAL A 51 -19.38 -19.60 8.55
CA VAL A 51 -18.87 -18.75 9.65
C VAL A 51 -19.97 -18.12 10.49
N GLN A 52 -21.23 -18.12 10.02
CA GLN A 52 -22.35 -17.40 10.63
C GLN A 52 -22.54 -17.74 12.11
N ASN A 53 -22.58 -19.02 12.48
CA ASN A 53 -22.81 -19.41 13.87
C ASN A 53 -21.68 -18.95 14.79
N ASP A 54 -20.43 -19.02 14.33
CA ASP A 54 -19.26 -18.56 15.08
C ASP A 54 -19.24 -17.03 15.20
N LEU A 55 -19.61 -16.31 14.14
CA LEU A 55 -19.77 -14.85 14.17
C LEU A 55 -20.89 -14.44 15.14
N ILE A 56 -22.03 -15.13 15.13
CA ILE A 56 -23.12 -14.88 16.09
C ILE A 56 -22.66 -15.19 17.52
N PHE A 57 -21.99 -16.31 17.74
CA PHE A 57 -21.52 -16.68 19.06
C PHE A 57 -20.54 -15.66 19.64
N ARG A 58 -19.59 -15.16 18.82
CA ARG A 58 -18.52 -14.26 19.29
C ARG A 58 -18.89 -12.79 19.25
N CYS A 59 -19.63 -12.35 18.24
CA CYS A 59 -19.98 -10.95 18.01
C CYS A 59 -21.43 -10.63 18.39
N GLY A 60 -22.31 -11.63 18.46
CA GLY A 60 -23.69 -11.45 18.89
C GLY A 60 -23.85 -11.24 20.39
N GLY A 61 -22.88 -11.64 21.21
CA GLY A 61 -22.98 -11.57 22.67
C GLY A 61 -24.03 -12.55 23.24
N PRO A 62 -24.17 -12.62 24.57
CA PRO A 62 -25.15 -13.49 25.21
C PRO A 62 -26.56 -13.25 24.65
N ASN A 63 -27.21 -14.31 24.16
CA ASN A 63 -28.55 -14.26 23.56
C ASN A 63 -28.71 -13.24 22.41
N GLY A 64 -27.62 -12.89 21.70
CA GLY A 64 -27.68 -11.92 20.61
C GLY A 64 -27.76 -10.46 21.06
N SER A 65 -27.43 -10.15 22.32
CA SER A 65 -27.53 -8.81 22.92
C SER A 65 -26.61 -7.73 22.32
N CYS A 66 -25.74 -8.09 21.38
CA CYS A 66 -24.85 -7.18 20.68
C CYS A 66 -25.29 -7.07 19.21
N HIS A 67 -24.51 -7.61 18.27
CA HIS A 67 -24.67 -7.35 16.84
C HIS A 67 -25.85 -8.05 16.14
N VAL A 68 -26.71 -8.75 16.90
CA VAL A 68 -27.90 -9.45 16.39
C VAL A 68 -29.18 -8.67 16.72
N ARG A 69 -29.49 -8.44 18.00
CA ARG A 69 -30.73 -7.81 18.49
C ARG A 69 -30.51 -6.73 19.56
N GLY A 70 -29.26 -6.46 19.91
CA GLY A 70 -28.88 -5.60 21.03
C GLY A 70 -29.30 -4.15 20.88
N PRO A 71 -29.70 -3.43 21.94
CA PRO A 71 -30.12 -2.04 21.82
C PRO A 71 -28.96 -1.05 21.56
N GLN A 72 -27.71 -1.46 21.82
CA GLN A 72 -26.54 -0.57 21.85
C GLN A 72 -25.56 -0.81 20.69
N ALA A 73 -25.49 -2.04 20.18
CA ALA A 73 -24.55 -2.40 19.13
C ALA A 73 -25.24 -2.33 17.75
N PRO A 74 -24.51 -1.94 16.69
CA PRO A 74 -25.07 -1.95 15.35
C PRO A 74 -25.48 -3.37 14.93
N HIS A 75 -26.64 -3.50 14.28
CA HIS A 75 -27.16 -4.78 13.80
C HIS A 75 -26.60 -5.10 12.43
N TRP A 76 -25.65 -6.02 12.38
CA TRP A 76 -25.10 -6.56 11.12
C TRP A 76 -25.16 -8.09 11.04
N LEU A 77 -25.61 -8.75 12.11
CA LEU A 77 -25.98 -10.17 12.13
C LEU A 77 -27.48 -10.33 12.41
N GLY A 78 -28.27 -9.32 12.09
CA GLY A 78 -29.68 -9.24 12.48
C GLY A 78 -30.61 -10.10 11.64
N ASP A 79 -31.81 -10.34 12.18
CA ASP A 79 -32.93 -10.97 11.48
C ASP A 79 -33.45 -10.07 10.33
N PRO A 80 -34.14 -10.63 9.32
CA PRO A 80 -34.47 -12.05 9.12
C PRO A 80 -33.33 -12.87 8.52
N ASP A 81 -32.27 -12.23 8.00
CA ASP A 81 -31.13 -12.92 7.42
C ASP A 81 -29.80 -12.21 7.76
N PRO A 82 -28.96 -12.81 8.63
CA PRO A 82 -27.66 -12.28 9.00
C PRO A 82 -26.72 -12.07 7.81
N TYR A 83 -26.83 -12.86 6.73
CA TYR A 83 -26.01 -12.69 5.53
C TYR A 83 -26.33 -11.37 4.83
N ILE A 84 -27.61 -11.12 4.58
CA ILE A 84 -28.08 -9.88 3.96
C ILE A 84 -27.82 -8.67 4.88
N SER A 85 -27.99 -8.84 6.20
CA SER A 85 -27.68 -7.81 7.19
C SER A 85 -26.20 -7.43 7.14
N ALA A 86 -25.30 -8.41 7.11
CA ALA A 86 -23.85 -8.18 7.11
C ALA A 86 -23.40 -7.46 5.83
N LYS A 87 -23.89 -7.89 4.66
CA LYS A 87 -23.55 -7.25 3.38
C LYS A 87 -23.96 -5.78 3.29
N LYS A 88 -25.10 -5.43 3.90
CA LYS A 88 -25.62 -4.06 3.89
C LYS A 88 -24.91 -3.13 4.86
N TYR A 89 -24.23 -3.68 5.87
CA TYR A 89 -23.64 -2.87 6.90
C TYR A 89 -22.36 -2.16 6.40
N PRO A 90 -22.27 -0.82 6.50
CA PRO A 90 -21.13 -0.07 5.96
C PRO A 90 -19.79 -0.55 6.51
N GLY A 91 -18.84 -0.81 5.61
CA GLY A 91 -17.47 -1.22 5.92
C GLY A 91 -17.26 -2.72 6.14
N ILE A 92 -18.31 -3.55 6.19
CA ILE A 92 -18.12 -5.01 6.20
C ILE A 92 -17.60 -5.48 4.85
N LEU A 93 -18.29 -5.10 3.78
CA LEU A 93 -17.75 -5.13 2.43
C LEU A 93 -17.02 -3.80 2.19
N PRO A 94 -15.68 -3.78 2.19
CA PRO A 94 -14.93 -2.53 2.10
C PRO A 94 -15.09 -1.89 0.72
N ALA A 95 -15.32 -0.58 0.70
CA ALA A 95 -15.46 0.19 -0.55
C ALA A 95 -14.20 0.15 -1.42
N THR A 96 -13.03 -0.11 -0.81
CA THR A 96 -11.74 -0.26 -1.47
C THR A 96 -11.60 -1.56 -2.25
N ARG A 97 -12.52 -2.52 -2.04
CA ARG A 97 -12.45 -3.92 -2.51
C ARG A 97 -11.23 -4.69 -1.98
N ASP A 98 -10.45 -4.10 -1.08
CA ASP A 98 -9.38 -4.76 -0.35
C ASP A 98 -9.97 -5.40 0.89
N VAL A 99 -10.00 -6.74 0.93
CA VAL A 99 -10.52 -7.52 2.07
C VAL A 99 -9.89 -7.10 3.38
N GLY A 100 -8.60 -6.71 3.37
CA GLY A 100 -7.87 -6.25 4.56
C GLY A 100 -8.47 -5.00 5.20
N ASP A 101 -9.26 -4.20 4.47
CA ASP A 101 -9.93 -3.01 4.99
C ASP A 101 -11.29 -3.30 5.64
N SER A 102 -11.77 -4.55 5.61
CA SER A 102 -13.05 -4.89 6.22
C SER A 102 -13.04 -4.59 7.72
N ILE A 103 -14.08 -3.92 8.20
CA ILE A 103 -14.20 -3.60 9.63
C ILE A 103 -14.32 -4.85 10.52
N ILE A 104 -14.74 -5.99 9.97
CA ILE A 104 -14.81 -7.26 10.73
C ILE A 104 -13.41 -7.82 10.95
N LEU A 105 -12.52 -7.70 9.96
CA LEU A 105 -11.15 -8.19 10.06
C LEU A 105 -10.23 -7.21 10.83
N THR A 106 -10.55 -5.91 10.80
CA THR A 106 -9.77 -4.86 11.46
C THR A 106 -10.28 -4.49 12.85
N GLN A 107 -11.42 -5.04 13.29
CA GLN A 107 -11.93 -4.78 14.63
C GLN A 107 -10.96 -5.23 15.73
N VAL A 108 -10.91 -4.42 16.79
CA VAL A 108 -10.17 -4.69 18.02
C VAL A 108 -11.09 -5.24 19.09
N ALA A 109 -10.48 -5.89 20.08
CA ALA A 109 -11.21 -6.35 21.26
C ALA A 109 -12.02 -5.19 21.87
N HIS A 110 -13.28 -5.49 22.15
CA HIS A 110 -14.23 -4.61 22.81
C HIS A 110 -15.00 -5.44 23.84
N ALA A 111 -16.33 -5.34 23.91
CA ALA A 111 -17.14 -6.25 24.73
C ALA A 111 -16.93 -7.74 24.33
N GLY A 112 -16.57 -8.01 23.08
CA GLY A 112 -16.12 -9.31 22.60
C GLY A 112 -14.66 -9.30 22.11
N PRO A 113 -14.06 -10.47 21.88
CA PRO A 113 -12.68 -10.59 21.41
C PRO A 113 -12.50 -10.11 19.95
N SER A 114 -11.26 -9.76 19.60
CA SER A 114 -10.90 -9.52 18.20
C SER A 114 -10.99 -10.81 17.39
N LEU A 115 -11.36 -10.72 16.11
CA LEU A 115 -11.38 -11.87 15.22
C LEU A 115 -9.96 -12.40 14.97
N LYS A 116 -8.95 -11.53 15.06
CA LYS A 116 -7.54 -11.90 15.01
C LYS A 116 -7.15 -12.90 16.10
N SER A 117 -7.89 -12.98 17.20
CA SER A 117 -7.69 -13.99 18.25
C SER A 117 -8.20 -15.38 17.86
N PHE A 118 -8.85 -15.54 16.69
CA PHE A 118 -9.37 -16.81 16.17
C PHE A 118 -8.93 -17.01 14.72
N PRO A 119 -7.69 -17.47 14.46
CA PRO A 119 -7.11 -17.52 13.12
C PRO A 119 -7.97 -18.25 12.07
N ASN A 120 -8.58 -19.38 12.43
CA ASN A 120 -9.45 -20.12 11.50
C ASN A 120 -10.70 -19.33 11.11
N LEU A 121 -11.38 -18.74 12.09
CA LEU A 121 -12.57 -17.93 11.82
C LEU A 121 -12.21 -16.66 11.05
N TYR A 122 -11.08 -16.04 11.38
CA TYR A 122 -10.54 -14.91 10.63
C TYR A 122 -10.33 -15.27 9.16
N ASN A 123 -9.64 -16.37 8.87
CA ASN A 123 -9.36 -16.81 7.50
C ASN A 123 -10.64 -17.16 6.73
N PHE A 124 -11.56 -17.92 7.33
CA PHE A 124 -12.83 -18.25 6.66
C PHE A 124 -13.72 -17.02 6.44
N THR A 125 -13.68 -16.04 7.35
CA THR A 125 -14.37 -14.76 7.15
C THR A 125 -13.73 -13.98 6.01
N ALA A 126 -12.40 -13.96 5.91
CA ALA A 126 -11.68 -13.35 4.80
C ALA A 126 -11.99 -14.04 3.46
N ASP A 127 -12.16 -15.36 3.43
CA ASP A 127 -12.55 -16.10 2.23
C ASP A 127 -13.96 -15.74 1.77
N TRP A 128 -14.92 -15.65 2.70
CA TRP A 128 -16.25 -15.12 2.39
C TRP A 128 -16.17 -13.70 1.81
N LEU A 129 -15.46 -12.80 2.47
CA LEU A 129 -15.32 -11.42 2.02
C LEU A 129 -14.68 -11.33 0.63
N ARG A 130 -13.68 -12.17 0.33
CA ARG A 130 -13.02 -12.23 -0.98
C ARG A 130 -13.97 -12.69 -2.08
N ALA A 131 -14.92 -13.57 -1.77
CA ALA A 131 -15.95 -13.99 -2.71
C ALA A 131 -17.04 -12.92 -2.93
N GLU A 132 -17.27 -12.04 -1.96
CA GLU A 132 -18.24 -10.94 -2.06
C GLU A 132 -17.73 -9.70 -2.79
N VAL A 133 -16.47 -9.33 -2.53
CA VAL A 133 -15.92 -8.09 -3.07
C VAL A 133 -15.39 -8.30 -4.49
N PRO A 134 -15.79 -7.45 -5.46
CA PRO A 134 -15.27 -7.55 -6.83
C PRO A 134 -13.74 -7.49 -6.84
N GLN A 135 -13.11 -8.44 -7.53
CA GLN A 135 -11.66 -8.47 -7.70
C GLN A 135 -11.27 -7.82 -9.04
N PRO A 136 -10.07 -7.21 -9.14
CA PRO A 136 -9.10 -6.96 -8.06
C PRO A 136 -9.51 -5.79 -7.12
N PRO A 137 -8.76 -5.56 -6.01
CA PRO A 137 -8.87 -4.34 -5.23
C PRO A 137 -8.76 -3.08 -6.09
N LEU A 138 -9.36 -1.97 -5.64
CA LEU A 138 -9.24 -0.71 -6.35
C LEU A 138 -7.78 -0.19 -6.34
N PRO A 139 -7.34 0.49 -7.41
CA PRO A 139 -6.08 1.22 -7.44
C PRO A 139 -5.88 2.08 -6.19
N SER A 140 -4.68 2.04 -5.58
CA SER A 140 -4.39 2.84 -4.41
C SER A 140 -2.92 3.18 -4.26
N THR A 141 -2.61 4.26 -3.55
CA THR A 141 -1.22 4.66 -3.22
C THR A 141 -0.48 3.67 -2.33
N GLY A 142 -1.15 2.65 -1.79
CA GLY A 142 -0.70 1.95 -0.58
C GLY A 142 -0.79 2.85 0.66
N ALA A 143 -0.49 2.27 1.82
CA ALA A 143 -0.51 2.97 3.09
C ALA A 143 0.72 3.89 3.24
N PHE A 144 0.51 5.08 3.78
CA PHE A 144 1.54 6.06 4.10
C PHE A 144 1.22 6.78 5.42
N SER A 145 2.26 7.27 6.10
CA SER A 145 2.10 8.15 7.26
C SER A 145 1.81 9.58 6.80
N VAL A 146 0.97 10.29 7.53
CA VAL A 146 0.70 11.72 7.29
C VAL A 146 1.46 12.55 8.31
N VAL A 147 2.14 13.59 7.84
CA VAL A 147 2.86 14.54 8.70
C VAL A 147 2.14 15.87 8.71
N THR A 148 2.15 16.60 9.82
CA THR A 148 1.65 17.99 9.82
C THR A 148 2.55 18.85 8.92
N GLY A 149 1.94 19.67 8.06
CA GLY A 149 2.63 20.43 7.02
C GLY A 149 2.61 19.72 5.66
N TYR A 150 3.69 19.85 4.88
CA TYR A 150 3.76 19.37 3.51
C TYR A 150 3.92 17.85 3.42
N ASN A 151 3.07 17.22 2.61
CA ASN A 151 3.09 15.80 2.28
C ASN A 151 3.27 15.63 0.76
N SER A 152 4.02 14.60 0.36
CA SER A 152 4.16 14.17 -1.02
C SER A 152 4.12 12.64 -1.08
N ILE A 153 3.07 12.12 -1.69
CA ILE A 153 2.76 10.69 -1.73
C ILE A 153 3.02 10.16 -3.13
N ASN A 154 3.88 9.16 -3.22
CA ASN A 154 4.19 8.46 -4.46
C ASN A 154 2.97 7.65 -4.95
N MET A 155 2.69 7.70 -6.25
CA MET A 155 1.58 6.96 -6.87
C MET A 155 2.03 5.76 -7.73
N ASN A 156 3.31 5.41 -7.76
CA ASN A 156 3.85 4.29 -8.53
C ASN A 156 3.13 2.95 -8.23
N ALA A 157 2.74 2.74 -6.96
CA ALA A 157 2.05 1.51 -6.54
C ALA A 157 0.56 1.48 -6.95
N ALA A 158 -0.01 2.60 -7.42
CA ALA A 158 -1.43 2.69 -7.72
C ALA A 158 -1.79 2.08 -9.07
N GLY A 159 -0.84 1.97 -10.00
CA GLY A 159 -1.07 1.37 -11.31
C GLY A 159 0.11 1.56 -12.25
N PRO A 160 0.14 0.79 -13.35
CA PRO A 160 1.18 0.92 -14.37
C PRO A 160 1.15 2.30 -15.04
N GLY A 161 2.30 2.81 -15.48
CA GLY A 161 2.39 4.07 -16.22
C GLY A 161 2.32 5.32 -15.33
N LEU A 162 2.45 5.15 -14.01
CA LEU A 162 2.43 6.22 -13.02
C LEU A 162 3.82 6.51 -12.46
N GLU A 163 4.90 6.04 -13.10
CA GLU A 163 6.27 6.21 -12.61
C GLU A 163 6.64 7.70 -12.50
N GLY A 164 6.76 8.19 -11.26
CA GLY A 164 7.01 9.62 -10.95
C GLY A 164 5.75 10.46 -10.74
N ALA A 165 4.56 9.86 -10.82
CA ALA A 165 3.32 10.50 -10.41
C ALA A 165 3.25 10.64 -8.89
N ARG A 166 2.64 11.72 -8.41
CA ARG A 166 2.50 11.97 -6.96
C ARG A 166 1.29 12.81 -6.61
N LEU A 167 0.82 12.63 -5.38
CA LEU A 167 -0.20 13.44 -4.75
C LEU A 167 0.43 14.26 -3.62
N THR A 168 0.26 15.58 -3.64
CA THR A 168 0.78 16.47 -2.58
C THR A 168 -0.34 17.16 -1.85
N PHE A 169 -0.13 17.49 -0.58
CA PHE A 169 -1.06 18.31 0.20
C PHE A 169 -0.38 18.92 1.41
N LEU A 170 -1.00 19.94 1.99
CA LEU A 170 -0.69 20.47 3.30
C LEU A 170 -1.68 19.91 4.31
N ALA A 171 -1.19 19.23 5.33
CA ALA A 171 -1.99 18.71 6.42
C ALA A 171 -1.89 19.60 7.66
N THR A 172 -3.00 19.73 8.38
CA THR A 172 -3.05 20.42 9.66
C THR A 172 -3.95 19.63 10.60
N ASP A 173 -3.37 19.16 11.71
CA ASP A 173 -4.13 18.52 12.77
C ASP A 173 -5.17 19.50 13.34
N GLY A 174 -6.40 19.03 13.45
CA GLY A 174 -7.51 19.77 14.02
C GLY A 174 -7.92 19.25 15.39
N ALA A 175 -8.89 19.92 16.02
CA ALA A 175 -9.47 19.46 17.26
C ALA A 175 -10.28 18.16 17.07
N ALA A 176 -10.45 17.42 18.17
CA ALA A 176 -11.33 16.25 18.26
C ALA A 176 -11.08 15.14 17.21
N GLY A 177 -9.81 14.86 16.90
CA GLY A 177 -9.43 13.80 15.95
C GLY A 177 -9.84 14.14 14.52
N THR A 178 -9.58 15.37 14.10
CA THR A 178 -9.77 15.79 12.70
C THR A 178 -8.43 16.14 12.08
N ILE A 179 -8.32 16.01 10.76
CA ILE A 179 -7.18 16.54 9.99
C ILE A 179 -7.71 17.27 8.78
N SER A 180 -7.21 18.49 8.57
CA SER A 180 -7.50 19.30 7.39
C SER A 180 -6.40 19.11 6.37
N LEU A 181 -6.77 18.67 5.16
CA LEU A 181 -5.90 18.60 4.00
C LEU A 181 -6.24 19.77 3.08
N SER A 182 -5.22 20.49 2.63
CA SER A 182 -5.37 21.65 1.73
C SER A 182 -4.30 21.65 0.66
N ALA A 183 -4.49 22.47 -0.38
CA ALA A 183 -3.60 22.51 -1.54
C ALA A 183 -3.34 21.10 -2.12
N ILE A 184 -4.37 20.25 -2.13
CA ILE A 184 -4.26 18.89 -2.64
C ILE A 184 -4.05 18.96 -4.15
N ARG A 185 -2.93 18.44 -4.65
CA ARG A 185 -2.58 18.44 -6.08
C ARG A 185 -2.11 17.08 -6.52
N VAL A 186 -2.39 16.75 -7.77
CA VAL A 186 -1.85 15.58 -8.45
C VAL A 186 -0.87 16.03 -9.51
N PHE A 187 0.31 15.42 -9.52
CA PHE A 187 1.34 15.60 -10.52
C PHE A 187 1.37 14.35 -11.40
N ALA A 188 1.18 14.54 -12.69
CA ALA A 188 1.32 13.47 -13.69
C ALA A 188 2.80 13.23 -14.01
N PRO A 189 3.17 12.00 -14.39
CA PRO A 189 4.53 11.69 -14.83
C PRO A 189 4.80 12.37 -16.18
N GLN A 190 6.08 12.43 -16.58
CA GLN A 190 6.50 13.13 -17.80
C GLN A 190 6.01 12.49 -19.10
N ASN A 191 5.77 11.19 -19.06
CA ASN A 191 5.48 10.35 -20.21
C ASN A 191 4.00 9.91 -20.29
N ALA A 192 3.15 10.36 -19.36
CA ALA A 192 1.73 9.98 -19.38
C ALA A 192 0.81 11.06 -18.80
N ASN A 193 -0.37 11.19 -19.40
CA ASN A 193 -1.50 11.88 -18.78
C ASN A 193 -2.16 10.93 -17.79
N VAL A 194 -2.67 11.46 -16.69
CA VAL A 194 -3.35 10.68 -15.65
C VAL A 194 -4.82 11.08 -15.59
N LYS A 195 -5.73 10.12 -15.73
CA LYS A 195 -7.17 10.29 -15.49
C LYS A 195 -7.54 9.66 -14.15
N ILE A 196 -8.18 10.45 -13.29
CA ILE A 196 -8.63 10.06 -11.95
C ILE A 196 -10.15 10.16 -11.89
N THR A 197 -10.79 9.14 -11.31
CA THR A 197 -12.25 9.11 -11.08
C THR A 197 -12.53 8.78 -9.62
N ASP A 198 -13.37 9.61 -9.00
CA ASP A 198 -13.88 9.46 -7.62
C ASP A 198 -12.82 8.99 -6.60
N PRO A 199 -11.74 9.76 -6.37
CA PRO A 199 -10.73 9.41 -5.38
C PRO A 199 -11.28 9.60 -3.96
N PHE A 200 -10.90 8.72 -3.05
CA PHE A 200 -11.25 8.83 -1.63
C PHE A 200 -10.11 8.43 -0.70
N PHE A 201 -10.07 9.09 0.46
CA PHE A 201 -9.10 8.85 1.50
C PHE A 201 -9.60 7.78 2.47
N VAL A 202 -8.71 6.85 2.77
CA VAL A 202 -8.96 5.78 3.72
C VAL A 202 -8.04 5.99 4.91
N ILE A 203 -8.64 6.13 6.09
CA ILE A 203 -7.88 6.18 7.35
C ILE A 203 -7.71 4.74 7.82
N LEU A 204 -6.47 4.38 8.10
CA LEU A 204 -6.04 3.10 8.64
C LEU A 204 -5.56 3.35 10.07
N PRO A 205 -6.45 3.33 11.08
CA PRO A 205 -6.03 3.55 12.46
C PRO A 205 -5.00 2.51 12.88
N ARG A 206 -4.12 2.86 13.81
CA ARG A 206 -3.16 1.89 14.38
C ARG A 206 -3.89 0.70 15.00
N ASN A 207 -5.03 0.99 15.62
CA ASN A 207 -5.93 0.01 16.20
C ASN A 207 -7.39 0.36 15.87
N GLY A 208 -8.13 -0.61 15.36
CA GLY A 208 -9.58 -0.52 15.20
C GLY A 208 -10.04 -0.43 13.75
N LYS A 209 -11.28 0.05 13.58
CA LYS A 209 -12.00 -0.03 12.31
C LYS A 209 -11.43 0.97 11.29
N VAL A 210 -11.01 0.45 10.15
CA VAL A 210 -10.70 1.23 8.94
C VAL A 210 -11.86 2.16 8.60
N LYS A 211 -11.54 3.40 8.19
CA LYS A 211 -12.52 4.41 7.77
C LYS A 211 -12.42 4.61 6.26
N ALA A 212 -13.28 3.92 5.53
CA ALA A 212 -13.36 3.96 4.08
C ALA A 212 -14.80 4.24 3.64
N GLU A 213 -15.20 5.52 3.66
CA GLU A 213 -16.54 5.96 3.26
C GLU A 213 -16.40 6.98 2.11
N PRO A 214 -16.47 6.55 0.82
CA PRO A 214 -16.22 7.43 -0.32
C PRO A 214 -17.14 8.66 -0.36
N ALA A 215 -18.37 8.54 0.12
CA ALA A 215 -19.32 9.66 0.20
C ALA A 215 -18.96 10.72 1.25
N VAL A 216 -18.07 10.40 2.20
CA VAL A 216 -17.67 11.29 3.30
C VAL A 216 -16.21 11.75 3.13
N ASN A 217 -15.33 10.83 2.74
CA ASN A 217 -13.89 11.05 2.64
C ASN A 217 -13.40 11.11 1.19
N GLY A 218 -14.29 11.38 0.23
CA GLY A 218 -13.97 11.33 -1.19
C GLY A 218 -14.43 12.54 -1.98
N PHE A 219 -13.90 12.62 -3.19
CA PHE A 219 -14.36 13.53 -4.22
C PHE A 219 -15.22 12.78 -5.23
N GLN A 220 -16.12 13.50 -5.89
CA GLN A 220 -16.92 12.97 -7.00
C GLN A 220 -16.56 13.69 -8.30
N GLY A 221 -16.43 12.93 -9.37
CA GLY A 221 -16.15 13.39 -10.72
C GLY A 221 -14.88 12.81 -11.32
N GLU A 222 -14.53 13.34 -12.49
CA GLU A 222 -13.33 12.97 -13.23
C GLU A 222 -12.36 14.14 -13.31
N LEU A 223 -11.07 13.85 -13.23
CA LEU A 223 -9.98 14.80 -13.39
C LEU A 223 -8.94 14.22 -14.35
N THR A 224 -8.53 14.98 -15.35
CA THR A 224 -7.37 14.64 -16.20
C THR A 224 -6.23 15.60 -15.90
N VAL A 225 -5.05 15.02 -15.61
CA VAL A 225 -3.81 15.72 -15.35
C VAL A 225 -2.88 15.50 -16.54
N PRO A 226 -2.58 16.53 -17.34
CA PRO A 226 -1.66 16.41 -18.47
C PRO A 226 -0.25 16.01 -18.03
N ALA A 227 0.45 15.24 -18.88
CA ALA A 227 1.81 14.78 -18.62
C ALA A 227 2.76 15.91 -18.17
N GLY A 228 3.56 15.65 -17.14
CA GLY A 228 4.53 16.59 -16.58
C GLY A 228 3.94 17.83 -15.90
N THR A 229 2.61 17.90 -15.73
CA THR A 229 1.93 19.03 -15.08
C THR A 229 1.34 18.65 -13.72
N ALA A 230 0.85 19.67 -13.01
CA ALA A 230 0.22 19.50 -11.71
C ALA A 230 -1.12 20.23 -11.64
N VAL A 231 -2.19 19.52 -11.32
CA VAL A 231 -3.55 20.08 -11.22
C VAL A 231 -4.06 19.92 -9.79
N GLU A 232 -4.86 20.88 -9.33
CA GLU A 232 -5.57 20.79 -8.05
C GLU A 232 -6.58 19.63 -8.10
N LEU A 233 -6.59 18.82 -7.04
CA LEU A 233 -7.51 17.71 -6.93
C LEU A 233 -8.90 18.24 -6.54
N PHE A 234 -9.77 18.44 -7.53
CA PHE A 234 -11.12 19.00 -7.38
C PHE A 234 -11.11 20.35 -6.65
N THR A 235 -11.60 20.41 -5.41
CA THR A 235 -11.61 21.65 -4.59
C THR A 235 -10.29 21.89 -3.85
N GLY A 236 -9.32 20.97 -3.98
CA GLY A 236 -8.02 21.04 -3.34
C GLY A 236 -8.05 20.95 -1.81
N ARG A 237 -9.20 20.59 -1.20
CA ARG A 237 -9.42 20.62 0.24
C ARG A 237 -10.27 19.44 0.71
N MET A 238 -9.92 18.88 1.87
CA MET A 238 -10.64 17.79 2.52
C MET A 238 -10.51 17.94 4.03
N ILE A 239 -11.58 17.66 4.78
CA ILE A 239 -11.51 17.52 6.23
C ILE A 239 -11.88 16.08 6.55
N LEU A 240 -10.92 15.34 7.10
CA LEU A 240 -11.13 13.98 7.53
C LEU A 240 -11.42 13.96 9.03
N THR A 241 -12.48 13.25 9.40
CA THR A 241 -12.86 13.06 10.80
C THR A 241 -12.40 11.71 11.32
N ARG A 242 -12.26 11.58 12.63
CA ARG A 242 -11.74 10.37 13.29
C ARG A 242 -10.33 10.00 12.80
N TRP A 243 -9.53 11.03 12.55
CA TRP A 243 -8.11 10.92 12.28
C TRP A 243 -7.39 10.36 13.51
N ASP A 244 -6.53 9.38 13.26
CA ASP A 244 -5.61 8.81 14.23
C ASP A 244 -4.20 9.23 13.80
N PRO A 245 -3.54 10.19 14.49
CA PRO A 245 -2.21 10.65 14.12
C PRO A 245 -1.13 9.57 14.27
N THR A 246 -1.45 8.46 14.94
CA THR A 246 -0.56 7.28 15.05
C THR A 246 -0.85 6.21 14.00
N GLY A 247 -1.91 6.39 13.20
CA GLY A 247 -2.29 5.51 12.11
C GLY A 247 -1.65 5.88 10.78
N GLN A 248 -2.16 5.27 9.72
CA GLN A 248 -1.77 5.51 8.34
C GLN A 248 -2.97 5.98 7.51
N MET A 249 -2.68 6.41 6.30
CA MET A 249 -3.67 6.79 5.30
C MET A 249 -3.34 6.12 3.97
N LYS A 250 -4.34 5.84 3.15
CA LYS A 250 -4.15 5.57 1.72
C LYS A 250 -5.17 6.35 0.90
N VAL A 251 -4.82 6.65 -0.35
CA VAL A 251 -5.77 7.21 -1.33
C VAL A 251 -6.16 6.10 -2.28
N VAL A 252 -7.46 5.91 -2.46
CA VAL A 252 -8.04 4.88 -3.32
C VAL A 252 -8.81 5.55 -4.45
N PHE A 253 -8.77 4.96 -5.64
CA PHE A 253 -9.36 5.52 -6.85
C PHE A 253 -10.38 4.55 -7.41
N THR A 254 -11.63 5.00 -7.62
CA THR A 254 -12.62 4.19 -8.35
C THR A 254 -12.18 3.92 -9.78
N GLY A 255 -11.54 4.92 -10.41
CA GLY A 255 -10.87 4.78 -11.69
C GLY A 255 -9.54 5.53 -11.68
N LEU A 256 -8.50 4.88 -12.22
CA LEU A 256 -7.18 5.46 -12.39
C LEU A 256 -6.59 4.91 -13.69
N GLU A 257 -6.35 5.80 -14.65
CA GLU A 257 -5.86 5.44 -15.98
C GLU A 257 -4.68 6.33 -16.35
N SER A 258 -3.66 5.73 -16.98
CA SER A 258 -2.56 6.46 -17.61
C SER A 258 -2.65 6.32 -19.13
N THR A 259 -2.47 7.41 -19.86
CA THR A 259 -2.36 7.37 -21.33
C THR A 259 -1.04 8.03 -21.76
N PRO A 260 -0.37 7.55 -22.82
CA PRO A 260 0.86 8.18 -23.30
C PRO A 260 0.69 9.68 -23.51
N GLY A 261 1.68 10.44 -23.05
CA GLY A 261 1.73 11.89 -23.19
C GLY A 261 3.16 12.40 -23.08
N THR A 262 3.37 13.66 -23.41
CA THR A 262 4.71 14.28 -23.31
C THR A 262 4.58 15.58 -22.54
N GLY A 263 5.14 15.58 -21.33
CA GLY A 263 5.23 16.75 -20.49
C GLY A 263 6.47 17.59 -20.78
N PRO A 264 6.50 18.84 -20.27
CA PRO A 264 7.73 19.63 -20.22
C PRO A 264 8.76 18.89 -19.39
N VAL A 265 9.99 18.73 -19.90
CA VAL A 265 11.07 18.05 -19.19
C VAL A 265 11.38 18.79 -17.88
N ASN A 266 10.76 18.34 -16.78
CA ASN A 266 11.10 18.78 -15.43
C ASN A 266 12.21 17.87 -14.92
N ALA A 267 13.39 17.99 -15.54
CA ALA A 267 14.58 17.27 -15.12
C ALA A 267 15.02 17.75 -13.72
N CYS A 268 15.84 16.93 -13.07
CA CYS A 268 16.66 17.36 -11.96
C CYS A 268 17.58 18.50 -12.42
N THR A 269 17.23 19.73 -12.05
CA THR A 269 17.91 20.96 -12.50
C THR A 269 19.27 21.13 -11.83
N ALA A 270 19.44 20.54 -10.64
CA ALA A 270 20.70 20.56 -9.90
C ALA A 270 21.39 19.19 -9.87
N LEU A 271 21.32 18.41 -10.95
CA LEU A 271 21.89 17.04 -11.03
C LEU A 271 23.36 16.96 -10.61
N ASN A 272 24.18 17.95 -10.98
CA ASN A 272 25.57 17.98 -10.58
C ASN A 272 25.74 18.05 -9.05
N LEU A 273 24.92 18.84 -8.35
CA LEU A 273 24.94 18.93 -6.89
C LEU A 273 24.28 17.72 -6.23
N PHE A 274 23.24 17.15 -6.84
CA PHE A 274 22.69 15.87 -6.39
C PHE A 274 23.78 14.80 -6.36
N THR A 275 24.46 14.58 -7.49
CA THR A 275 25.49 13.54 -7.61
C THR A 275 26.74 13.82 -6.79
N SER A 276 27.17 15.08 -6.67
CA SER A 276 28.41 15.43 -5.96
C SER A 276 28.25 15.68 -4.46
N GLN A 277 27.04 15.95 -3.97
CA GLN A 277 26.80 16.30 -2.56
C GLN A 277 25.70 15.46 -1.92
N ALA A 278 24.47 15.51 -2.45
CA ALA A 278 23.34 14.83 -1.83
C ALA A 278 23.50 13.30 -1.82
N LEU A 279 23.93 12.72 -2.94
CA LEU A 279 24.07 11.28 -3.07
C LEU A 279 25.19 10.71 -2.18
N PRO A 280 26.41 11.31 -2.12
CA PRO A 280 27.42 10.93 -1.12
C PRO A 280 26.92 11.06 0.31
N ALA A 281 26.18 12.14 0.64
CA ALA A 281 25.58 12.32 1.96
C ALA A 281 24.57 11.20 2.28
N MET A 282 23.69 10.83 1.34
CA MET A 282 22.71 9.75 1.51
C MET A 282 23.34 8.35 1.67
N ARG A 283 24.60 8.18 1.27
CA ARG A 283 25.37 6.94 1.46
C ARG A 283 26.11 6.89 2.80
N MET A 284 26.19 8.00 3.54
CA MET A 284 26.85 7.99 4.83
C MET A 284 26.13 7.07 5.83
N PRO A 285 26.86 6.46 6.77
CA PRO A 285 26.27 5.60 7.78
C PRO A 285 25.27 6.33 8.67
N VAL A 286 24.12 5.72 8.90
CA VAL A 286 23.10 6.15 9.87
C VAL A 286 22.80 5.02 10.85
N GLN A 287 22.47 5.36 12.09
CA GLN A 287 22.04 4.37 13.09
C GLN A 287 20.60 3.96 12.81
N ILE A 288 20.36 2.67 12.63
CA ILE A 288 19.01 2.10 12.47
C ILE A 288 18.47 1.82 13.86
N THR A 289 17.28 2.32 14.13
CA THR A 289 16.55 2.05 15.37
C THR A 289 15.58 0.91 15.12
N GLU A 290 15.29 0.14 16.16
CA GLU A 290 14.15 -0.77 16.16
C GLU A 290 12.90 0.05 15.77
N ASP A 291 12.18 -0.42 14.74
CA ASP A 291 10.78 -0.03 14.61
C ASP A 291 10.14 -0.46 15.92
N ASP A 292 9.49 0.47 16.63
CA ASP A 292 8.67 0.12 17.78
C ASP A 292 7.49 -0.71 17.25
N ASP A 293 7.74 -2.01 17.07
CA ASP A 293 6.76 -3.06 16.78
C ASP A 293 5.85 -3.33 17.99
N ASN A 294 5.72 -2.36 18.91
CA ASN A 294 4.59 -2.26 19.84
C ASN A 294 4.44 -3.44 20.80
N ASP A 295 5.53 -3.91 21.40
CA ASP A 295 5.46 -4.70 22.63
C ASP A 295 5.46 -3.84 23.92
N GLY A 296 5.46 -2.50 23.77
CA GLY A 296 5.52 -1.56 24.90
C GLY A 296 6.95 -1.22 25.34
N GLY A 297 7.93 -1.38 24.44
CA GLY A 297 9.30 -0.93 24.61
C GLY A 297 9.49 0.59 24.68
N VAL A 298 10.60 1.00 25.29
CA VAL A 298 10.93 2.36 25.72
C VAL A 298 11.09 3.32 24.53
N ALA A 299 10.61 4.56 24.68
CA ALA A 299 10.63 5.65 23.69
C ALA A 299 12.03 6.17 23.27
N ASP A 300 13.06 5.32 23.35
CA ASP A 300 14.45 5.64 23.01
C ASP A 300 15.06 4.54 22.13
N GLY A 301 14.21 3.94 21.27
CA GLY A 301 14.42 2.81 20.36
C GLY A 301 15.88 2.39 20.20
N GLY A 302 16.22 1.22 20.73
CA GLY A 302 17.58 0.71 20.72
C GLY A 302 18.17 0.73 19.31
N VAL A 303 19.44 1.15 19.20
CA VAL A 303 20.15 1.06 17.92
C VAL A 303 20.40 -0.40 17.62
N ILE A 304 19.68 -0.93 16.63
CA ILE A 304 19.79 -2.33 16.18
C ILE A 304 20.81 -2.55 15.09
N GLY A 305 21.30 -1.47 14.48
CA GLY A 305 22.26 -1.59 13.40
C GLY A 305 22.72 -0.28 12.81
N THR A 306 23.42 -0.39 11.69
CA THR A 306 23.88 0.75 10.89
C THR A 306 23.50 0.50 9.43
N GLY A 307 22.99 1.53 8.77
CA GLY A 307 22.57 1.49 7.37
C GLY A 307 22.95 2.79 6.65
N SER A 308 22.25 3.10 5.57
CA SER A 308 22.33 4.40 4.89
C SER A 308 20.98 4.72 4.25
N CYS A 309 20.75 5.97 3.86
CA CYS A 309 19.49 6.36 3.20
C CYS A 309 19.33 5.55 1.88
N ILE A 310 20.40 5.42 1.09
CA ILE A 310 20.43 4.56 -0.11
C ILE A 310 20.24 3.09 0.25
N GLY A 311 20.79 2.65 1.38
CA GLY A 311 20.63 1.29 1.89
C GLY A 311 19.18 0.89 2.18
N CYS A 312 18.26 1.83 2.39
CA CYS A 312 16.83 1.57 2.58
C CYS A 312 16.00 1.93 1.35
N HIS A 313 16.29 3.07 0.72
CA HIS A 313 15.52 3.61 -0.42
C HIS A 313 16.00 3.12 -1.79
N GLY A 314 17.15 2.46 -1.86
CA GLY A 314 17.75 1.93 -3.08
C GLY A 314 17.77 0.41 -3.18
N GLN A 315 17.15 -0.30 -2.23
CA GLN A 315 17.10 -1.77 -2.27
C GLN A 315 16.04 -2.26 -3.27
N ALA A 316 16.30 -3.42 -3.86
CA ALA A 316 15.30 -4.14 -4.64
C ALA A 316 14.10 -4.54 -3.76
N ASP A 317 12.97 -4.79 -4.39
CA ASP A 317 11.74 -5.19 -3.72
C ASP A 317 11.96 -6.51 -2.96
N ASP A 318 11.37 -6.62 -1.76
CA ASP A 318 11.30 -7.89 -1.06
C ASP A 318 10.36 -8.81 -1.85
N PRO A 319 10.80 -10.00 -2.28
CA PRO A 319 9.99 -10.91 -3.08
C PRO A 319 8.71 -11.39 -2.36
N VAL A 320 8.60 -11.22 -1.04
CA VAL A 320 7.44 -11.62 -0.24
C VAL A 320 6.44 -10.46 -0.04
N THR A 321 6.92 -9.23 0.17
CA THR A 321 6.06 -8.06 0.48
C THR A 321 5.94 -7.06 -0.68
N GLY A 322 6.69 -7.27 -1.77
CA GLY A 322 6.88 -6.31 -2.84
C GLY A 322 7.84 -5.19 -2.42
N SER A 323 7.67 -4.00 -2.99
CA SER A 323 8.55 -2.88 -2.68
C SER A 323 8.54 -2.50 -1.20
N THR A 324 9.70 -2.21 -0.62
CA THR A 324 9.81 -1.79 0.79
C THR A 324 9.06 -0.48 1.02
N SER A 325 8.61 -0.24 2.26
CA SER A 325 7.95 1.03 2.64
C SER A 325 8.80 2.25 2.26
N ALA A 326 10.12 2.15 2.40
CA ALA A 326 11.07 3.19 2.03
C ALA A 326 11.08 3.47 0.52
N VAL A 327 11.16 2.45 -0.34
CA VAL A 327 11.14 2.62 -1.80
C VAL A 327 9.80 3.19 -2.27
N ARG A 328 8.67 2.76 -1.66
CA ARG A 328 7.35 3.36 -1.93
C ARG A 328 7.31 4.82 -1.54
N ALA A 329 7.95 5.22 -0.44
CA ALA A 329 8.01 6.63 -0.03
C ALA A 329 8.90 7.48 -0.98
N MET A 330 10.06 6.94 -1.37
CA MET A 330 10.99 7.57 -2.31
C MET A 330 11.89 6.49 -2.92
N ASP A 331 11.84 6.33 -4.25
CA ASP A 331 12.59 5.30 -4.96
C ASP A 331 13.96 5.82 -5.43
N LEU A 332 15.03 5.32 -4.82
CA LEU A 332 16.41 5.65 -5.15
C LEU A 332 17.16 4.45 -5.76
N ARG A 333 16.47 3.42 -6.26
CA ARG A 333 17.12 2.21 -6.83
C ARG A 333 18.00 2.53 -8.05
N ALA A 334 17.67 3.61 -8.77
CA ALA A 334 18.48 4.07 -9.91
C ALA A 334 19.73 4.87 -9.50
N ALA A 335 19.99 5.09 -8.20
CA ALA A 335 21.06 6.01 -7.76
C ALA A 335 22.46 5.69 -8.32
N ASP A 336 22.76 4.40 -8.55
CA ASP A 336 24.05 3.96 -9.06
C ASP A 336 24.08 3.76 -10.58
N THR A 337 22.91 3.56 -11.21
CA THR A 337 22.78 3.23 -12.64
C THR A 337 22.36 4.43 -13.48
N ASP A 338 21.43 5.24 -12.96
CA ASP A 338 20.94 6.47 -13.55
C ASP A 338 20.61 7.51 -12.43
N PRO A 339 21.62 8.27 -11.97
CA PRO A 339 21.44 9.30 -10.95
C PRO A 339 20.41 10.37 -11.33
N ALA A 340 20.10 10.56 -12.62
CA ALA A 340 19.09 11.52 -13.04
C ALA A 340 17.68 11.04 -12.69
N ILE A 341 17.41 9.74 -12.86
CA ILE A 341 16.15 9.10 -12.43
C ILE A 341 16.01 9.21 -10.90
N ALA A 342 17.05 8.83 -10.15
CA ALA A 342 17.02 8.91 -8.69
C ALA A 342 16.85 10.36 -8.19
N CYS A 343 17.51 11.33 -8.82
CA CYS A 343 17.30 12.74 -8.50
C CYS A 343 15.86 13.18 -8.80
N GLY A 344 15.29 12.79 -9.93
CA GLY A 344 13.90 13.08 -10.27
C GLY A 344 12.92 12.56 -9.21
N GLN A 345 13.18 11.36 -8.68
CA GLN A 345 12.39 10.80 -7.57
C GLN A 345 12.61 11.56 -6.26
N ALA A 346 13.86 11.85 -5.88
CA ALA A 346 14.15 12.61 -4.66
C ALA A 346 13.54 14.03 -4.70
N ARG A 347 13.55 14.67 -5.88
CA ARG A 347 13.02 16.01 -6.11
C ARG A 347 11.53 16.11 -5.77
N ASN A 348 10.78 15.01 -5.88
CA ASN A 348 9.37 14.97 -5.49
C ASN A 348 9.15 15.26 -3.99
N MET A 349 10.17 15.09 -3.16
CA MET A 349 10.12 15.35 -1.72
C MET A 349 10.44 16.82 -1.36
N ILE A 350 10.73 17.65 -2.36
CA ILE A 350 11.02 19.08 -2.18
C ILE A 350 9.72 19.88 -2.12
N ASN A 351 9.60 20.71 -1.08
CA ASN A 351 8.62 21.78 -1.03
C ASN A 351 9.21 23.02 -1.72
N PHE A 352 8.89 23.24 -2.99
CA PHE A 352 9.43 24.38 -3.75
C PHE A 352 8.93 25.74 -3.26
N GLN A 353 7.82 25.79 -2.52
CA GLN A 353 7.34 27.03 -1.90
C GLN A 353 8.12 27.38 -0.63
N ASN A 354 8.56 26.37 0.11
CA ASN A 354 9.38 26.53 1.30
C ASN A 354 10.35 25.35 1.42
N LYS A 355 11.53 25.51 0.83
CA LYS A 355 12.54 24.44 0.73
C LYS A 355 12.99 23.91 2.10
N ALA A 356 12.99 24.74 3.13
CA ALA A 356 13.31 24.33 4.50
C ALA A 356 12.28 23.37 5.11
N GLN A 357 11.06 23.32 4.54
CA GLN A 357 9.99 22.40 4.92
C GLN A 357 9.89 21.18 3.99
N SER A 358 10.95 20.88 3.24
CA SER A 358 11.00 19.70 2.37
C SER A 358 11.12 18.41 3.19
N LEU A 359 10.33 17.39 2.83
CA LEU A 359 10.34 16.10 3.52
C LEU A 359 11.72 15.43 3.49
N ILE A 360 12.47 15.61 2.40
CA ILE A 360 13.84 15.08 2.26
C ILE A 360 14.82 15.63 3.30
N LEU A 361 14.53 16.80 3.87
CA LEU A 361 15.32 17.41 4.95
C LEU A 361 14.75 17.08 6.33
N LEU A 362 13.42 17.03 6.47
CA LEU A 362 12.77 16.89 7.76
C LEU A 362 12.66 15.44 8.25
N ASN A 363 12.48 14.46 7.36
CA ASN A 363 12.32 13.06 7.74
C ASN A 363 13.54 12.50 8.50
N PRO A 364 14.80 12.67 8.03
CA PRO A 364 15.94 12.14 8.75
C PRO A 364 16.21 12.79 10.12
N THR A 365 15.62 13.97 10.37
CA THR A 365 15.71 14.69 11.66
C THR A 365 14.60 14.30 12.64
N GLY A 366 13.69 13.41 12.25
CA GLY A 366 12.50 13.03 13.03
C GLY A 366 11.42 14.12 13.11
N LYS A 367 11.63 15.29 12.50
CA LYS A 367 10.69 16.43 12.58
C LYS A 367 9.43 16.27 11.73
N ALA A 368 9.52 15.57 10.62
CA ALA A 368 8.36 15.26 9.78
C ALA A 368 7.80 13.87 10.13
N ASN A 369 8.62 12.83 10.06
CA ASN A 369 8.23 11.47 10.42
C ASN A 369 9.04 11.00 11.66
N PRO A 370 8.48 11.06 12.88
CA PRO A 370 9.17 10.59 14.08
C PRO A 370 9.36 9.06 14.08
N ASN A 371 8.60 8.34 13.26
CA ASN A 371 8.70 6.88 13.09
C ASN A 371 9.61 6.50 11.92
N HIS A 372 10.45 7.41 11.43
CA HIS A 372 11.46 7.02 10.44
C HIS A 372 12.48 6.10 11.12
N PRO A 373 12.84 4.93 10.54
CA PRO A 373 13.62 3.88 11.20
C PRO A 373 15.12 4.19 11.32
N ILE A 374 15.45 5.44 11.60
CA ILE A 374 16.81 5.88 11.88
C ILE A 374 16.80 6.75 13.12
N ARG A 375 17.91 6.75 13.86
CA ARG A 375 18.11 7.74 14.91
C ARG A 375 18.11 9.13 14.29
N ALA A 376 17.30 10.02 14.85
CA ALA A 376 17.17 11.39 14.38
C ALA A 376 18.53 12.10 14.27
N LEU A 377 18.79 12.67 13.09
CA LEU A 377 19.98 13.45 12.79
C LEU A 377 19.81 14.90 13.26
N ALA A 378 20.92 15.54 13.62
CA ALA A 378 20.94 16.96 13.92
C ALA A 378 20.74 17.80 12.65
N ASP A 379 20.16 19.00 12.78
CA ASP A 379 19.90 19.89 11.62
C ASP A 379 21.16 20.29 10.83
N ASN A 380 22.30 20.31 11.52
CA ASN A 380 23.62 20.65 10.99
C ASN A 380 24.48 19.41 10.70
N ASP A 381 23.90 18.21 10.74
CA ASP A 381 24.60 16.97 10.41
C ASP A 381 25.13 17.02 8.96
N PRO A 382 26.34 16.49 8.67
CA PRO A 382 26.89 16.46 7.31
C PRO A 382 25.95 15.85 6.27
N ILE A 383 25.15 14.85 6.65
CA ILE A 383 24.15 14.25 5.76
C ILE A 383 23.11 15.29 5.36
N ILE A 384 22.57 16.02 6.34
CA ILE A 384 21.56 17.06 6.11
C ILE A 384 22.13 18.21 5.31
N ASN A 385 23.36 18.63 5.57
CA ASN A 385 24.00 19.71 4.82
C ASN A 385 24.22 19.35 3.35
N GLY A 386 24.65 18.11 3.06
CA GLY A 386 24.84 17.64 1.69
C GLY A 386 23.54 17.58 0.89
N ILE A 387 22.44 17.12 1.51
CA ILE A 387 21.12 17.12 0.89
C ILE A 387 20.60 18.56 0.72
N ARG A 388 20.75 19.41 1.74
CA ARG A 388 20.29 20.81 1.75
C ARG A 388 20.91 21.62 0.61
N ALA A 389 22.21 21.48 0.38
CA ALA A 389 22.89 22.22 -0.68
C ALA A 389 22.33 21.91 -2.08
N TRP A 390 21.96 20.64 -2.34
CA TRP A 390 21.24 20.28 -3.57
C TRP A 390 19.81 20.85 -3.59
N VAL A 391 19.05 20.68 -2.51
CA VAL A 391 17.66 21.18 -2.42
C VAL A 391 17.61 22.70 -2.67
N GLU A 392 18.54 23.46 -2.11
CA GLU A 392 18.64 24.91 -2.28
C GLU A 392 18.94 25.32 -3.73
N ALA A 393 19.68 24.52 -4.48
CA ALA A 393 19.98 24.76 -5.89
C ALA A 393 18.87 24.29 -6.86
N GLU A 394 18.02 23.34 -6.45
CA GLU A 394 16.98 22.77 -7.30
C GLU A 394 15.87 23.79 -7.63
N THR A 395 15.47 23.93 -8.88
CA THR A 395 14.42 24.88 -9.31
C THR A 395 13.14 24.15 -9.71
N GLN A 396 12.00 24.83 -9.61
CA GLN A 396 10.66 24.25 -9.82
C GLN A 396 10.37 23.97 -11.30
#